data_AF-A0A957BS91-F1
#
_entry.id   AF-A0A957BS91-F1
#
_cell.length_a   1.000
_cell.length_b   1.000
_cell.length_c   1.000
_cell.angle_alpha   90.00
_cell.angle_beta   90.00
_cell.angle_gamma   90.00
#
_symmetry.space_group_name_H-M   'P 1'
#
loop_
_entity.id
_entity.type
_entity.pdbx_description
1 polymer ?
#
loop_
_entity_poly.entity_id
_entity_poly.type
_entity_poly.pdbx_seq_one_letter_code
_entity_poly.pdbx_strand_id
1 'polypeptide(L)' 'MGTSINIQVTGFVGSDPQVKTVGEQQVASFSVAVNRKNGNGKKQTLWLRVNCWNKLADVAAQYV' A
#
# COMPACT_ATOMS: atom_id res chain seq x y z
N MET A 1 3.59 -28.59 -8.03
CA MET A 1 4.46 -27.76 -7.17
C MET A 1 4.05 -26.30 -7.41
N GLY A 2 3.36 -25.67 -6.47
CA GLY A 2 2.89 -24.28 -6.63
C GLY A 2 3.96 -23.29 -6.17
N THR A 3 4.22 -22.25 -6.95
CA THR A 3 5.05 -21.13 -6.52
C THR A 3 4.19 -20.11 -5.77
N SER A 4 4.75 -19.48 -4.74
CA SER A 4 4.09 -18.41 -3.99
C SER A 4 5.01 -17.19 -3.96
N ILE A 5 4.39 -16.00 -3.93
CA ILE A 5 5.09 -14.73 -3.74
C ILE A 5 4.50 -14.08 -2.49
N ASN A 6 5.36 -13.75 -1.53
CA ASN A 6 5.00 -13.03 -0.31
C ASN A 6 5.79 -11.72 -0.27
N ILE A 7 5.11 -10.62 0.04
CA ILE A 7 5.71 -9.30 0.18
C ILE A 7 5.20 -8.69 1.48
N GLN A 8 6.12 -8.22 2.32
CA GLN A 8 5.83 -7.47 3.54
C GLN A 8 6.37 -6.06 3.39
N VAL A 9 5.53 -5.06 3.66
CA VAL A 9 5.87 -3.64 3.55
C VAL A 9 5.58 -2.97 4.89
N THR A 10 6.54 -2.23 5.41
CA THR A 10 6.39 -1.44 6.63
C THR A 10 6.88 -0.02 6.36
N GLY A 11 6.02 0.96 6.61
CA GLY A 11 6.28 2.35 6.27
C GLY A 11 5.17 3.25 6.76
N PHE A 12 5.19 4.49 6.30
CA PHE A 12 4.20 5.51 6.66
C PHE A 12 3.19 5.69 5.53
N VAL A 13 1.92 5.82 5.87
CA VAL A 13 0.88 6.17 4.90
C VAL A 13 1.07 7.63 4.51
N GLY A 14 1.11 7.93 3.21
CA GLY A 14 1.32 9.30 2.73
C GLY A 14 0.09 9.98 2.13
N SER A 15 -1.01 9.26 2.01
CA SER A 15 -2.27 9.80 1.49
C SER A 15 -3.44 9.02 2.06
N ASP A 16 -4.54 9.71 2.37
CA ASP A 16 -5.79 9.06 2.75
C ASP A 16 -6.24 8.06 1.68
N PRO A 17 -6.86 6.94 2.08
CA PRO A 17 -7.30 5.89 1.17
C PRO A 17 -8.44 6.40 0.27
N GLN A 18 -8.21 6.32 -1.04
CA GLN A 18 -9.22 6.61 -2.04
C GLN A 18 -10.03 5.36 -2.36
N VAL A 19 -11.30 5.36 -1.95
CA VAL A 19 -12.23 4.27 -2.26
C VAL A 19 -12.82 4.48 -3.65
N LYS A 20 -12.74 3.46 -4.49
CA LYS A 20 -13.31 3.42 -5.84
C LYS A 20 -13.97 2.07 -6.06
N THR A 21 -15.08 2.07 -6.81
CA THR A 21 -15.71 0.84 -7.26
C THR A 21 -15.28 0.56 -8.69
N VAL A 22 -14.71 -0.62 -8.93
CA VAL A 22 -14.23 -1.09 -10.25
C VAL A 22 -15.07 -2.31 -10.62
N GLY A 23 -16.02 -2.13 -11.54
CA GLY A 23 -17.03 -3.14 -11.86
C GLY A 23 -17.93 -3.39 -10.66
N GLU A 24 -17.95 -4.62 -10.15
CA GLU A 24 -18.69 -5.01 -8.94
C GLU A 24 -17.82 -5.02 -7.67
N GLN A 25 -16.52 -4.71 -7.78
CA GLN A 25 -15.58 -4.81 -6.68
C GLN A 25 -15.17 -3.44 -6.14
N GLN A 26 -15.09 -3.32 -4.81
CA GLN A 26 -14.60 -2.12 -4.15
C GLN A 26 -13.08 -2.19 -3.94
N VAL A 27 -12.41 -1.08 -4.20
CA VAL A 27 -10.96 -0.93 -4.11
C VAL A 27 -10.62 0.31 -3.29
N ALA A 28 -9.79 0.16 -2.27
CA ALA A 28 -9.19 1.28 -1.56
C ALA A 28 -7.72 1.42 -2.00
N SER A 29 -7.37 2.56 -2.58
CA SER A 29 -6.01 2.88 -3.04
C SER A 29 -5.35 3.89 -2.11
N PHE A 30 -4.15 3.58 -1.61
CA PHE A 30 -3.33 4.51 -0.84
C PHE A 30 -1.84 4.34 -1.14
N SER A 31 -1.04 5.28 -0.65
CA SER A 31 0.42 5.30 -0.83
C SER A 31 1.15 5.04 0.48
N VAL A 32 2.20 4.22 0.43
CA VAL A 32 3.07 3.90 1.57
C VAL A 32 4.49 4.35 1.26
N ALA A 33 5.02 5.24 2.08
CA ALA A 33 6.41 5.69 2.06
C ALA A 33 7.29 4.74 2.88
N VAL A 34 8.25 4.11 2.20
CA VAL A 34 9.30 3.31 2.83
C VAL A 34 10.62 4.07 2.71
N ASN A 35 11.16 4.47 3.85
CA ASN A 35 12.38 5.26 3.92
C ASN A 35 13.60 4.36 4.12
N ARG A 36 14.63 4.54 3.29
CA ARG A 36 15.93 3.89 3.42
C ARG A 36 17.03 4.95 3.42
N LYS A 37 18.02 4.79 4.31
CA LYS A 37 19.30 5.52 4.19
C LYS A 37 20.24 4.69 3.33
N ASN A 38 20.83 5.29 2.30
CA ASN A 38 21.86 4.65 1.49
C ASN A 38 23.24 4.78 2.16
N GLY A 39 24.24 4.03 1.70
CA GLY A 39 25.61 4.03 2.26
C GLY A 39 26.27 5.42 2.31
N ASN A 40 25.88 6.32 1.39
CA ASN A 40 26.37 7.70 1.34
C ASN A 40 25.57 8.69 2.22
N GLY A 41 24.75 8.19 3.15
CA GLY A 41 23.95 9.01 4.08
C GLY A 41 22.72 9.70 3.45
N LYS A 42 22.50 9.59 2.14
CA LYS A 42 21.31 10.13 1.47
C LYS A 42 20.06 9.34 1.85
N LYS A 43 18.99 10.06 2.21
CA LYS A 43 17.65 9.49 2.43
C LYS A 43 16.99 9.26 1.08
N GLN A 44 16.51 8.04 0.86
CA GLN A 44 15.72 7.66 -0.31
C GLN A 44 14.37 7.15 0.19
N THR A 45 13.29 7.66 -0.41
CA THR A 45 11.93 7.23 -0.12
C THR A 45 11.40 6.45 -1.31
N LEU A 46 10.99 5.21 -1.06
CA LEU A 46 10.24 4.40 -2.02
C LEU A 46 8.76 4.61 -1.73
N TRP A 47 8.01 5.04 -2.75
CA TRP A 47 6.57 5.18 -2.68
C TRP A 47 5.91 3.97 -3.31
N LEU A 48 5.21 3.18 -2.50
CA LEU A 48 4.45 2.03 -2.96
C LEU A 48 2.97 2.40 -3.04
N ARG A 49 2.33 2.08 -4.16
CA ARG A 49 0.87 2.18 -4.29
C ARG A 49 0.24 0.84 -3.91
N VAL A 50 -0.61 0.85 -2.89
CA VAL A 50 -1.31 -0.33 -2.39
C VAL A 50 -2.78 -0.24 -2.78
N ASN A 51 -3.32 -1.32 -3.33
CA ASN A 51 -4.73 -1.44 -3.68
C ASN A 51 -5.33 -2.60 -2.88
N CYS A 52 -6.17 -2.28 -1.90
CA CYS A 52 -6.91 -3.25 -1.11
C CYS A 52 -8.25 -3.52 -1.77
N TRP A 53 -8.65 -4.79 -1.88
CA TRP A 53 -9.88 -5.21 -2.57
C TRP A 53 -10.91 -5.79 -1.60
N ASN A 54 -12.19 -5.61 -1.92
CA ASN A 54 -13.34 -6.16 -1.20
C ASN A 54 -13.29 -5.79 0.30
N LYS A 55 -13.42 -6.76 1.21
CA LYS A 55 -13.39 -6.52 2.67
C LYS A 55 -12.16 -5.75 3.15
N LEU A 56 -11.00 -5.93 2.50
CA LEU A 56 -9.80 -5.18 2.84
C LEU A 56 -9.90 -3.71 2.43
N ALA A 57 -10.69 -3.41 1.39
CA ALA A 57 -10.97 -2.03 1.00
C ALA A 57 -11.78 -1.32 2.09
N ASP A 58 -12.77 -1.98 2.69
CA ASP A 58 -13.58 -1.41 3.77
C ASP A 58 -12.75 -1.13 5.03
N VAL A 59 -11.88 -2.09 5.40
CA VAL A 59 -10.96 -1.92 6.53
C VAL A 59 -9.96 -0.79 6.24
N ALA A 60 -9.38 -0.76 5.04
CA ALA A 60 -8.47 0.32 4.67
C ALA A 60 -9.18 1.68 4.71
N ALA A 61 -10.41 1.78 4.22
CA ALA A 61 -11.17 3.03 4.23
C ALA A 61 -11.51 3.54 5.65
N GLN A 62 -11.62 2.66 6.63
CA GLN A 62 -11.99 3.02 7.99
C GLN A 62 -10.80 3.36 8.89
N TYR A 63 -9.64 2.74 8.66
CA TYR A 63 -8.52 2.76 9.62
C TYR A 63 -7.20 3.33 9.07
N VAL A 64 -7.10 3.60 7.76
CA VAL A 64 -5.90 4.15 7.10
C VAL A 64 -6.14 5.62 6.75
#